data_AF-A0A1I1YN64-F1
#
_entry.id   AF-A0A1I1YN64-F1
#
_cell.length_a   1.000
_cell.length_b   1.000
_cell.length_c   1.000
_cell.angle_alpha   90.00
_cell.angle_beta   90.00
_cell.angle_gamma   90.00
#
_symmetry.space_group_name_H-M   'P 1'
#
loop_
_entity.id
_entity.type
_entity.pdbx_description
1 polymer ?
#
loop_
_entity_poly.entity_id
_entity_poly.type
_entity_poly.pdbx_seq_one_letter_code
_entity_poly.pdbx_strand_id
1 'polypeptide(L)' 'MLPSLFICHGSPLSAMVESDYTRFLSNIGKKYQPNAIVLFSAHWEQRNTTIAFTILTSLSPEFSRLLGGG' A
#
# COMPACT_ATOMS: atom_id res chain seq x y z
N MET A 1 2.31 18.43 -5.67
CA MET A 1 1.55 17.45 -6.49
C MET A 1 1.75 16.06 -5.91
N LEU A 2 0.71 15.21 -5.97
CA LEU A 2 0.79 13.79 -5.61
C LEU A 2 1.31 12.99 -6.83
N PRO A 3 2.17 11.98 -6.64
CA PRO A 3 2.70 11.18 -7.73
C PRO A 3 1.75 10.03 -8.11
N SER A 4 1.82 9.60 -9.36
CA SER A 4 1.37 8.27 -9.78
C SER A 4 2.59 7.34 -9.78
N LEU A 5 2.44 6.15 -9.22
CA LEU A 5 3.54 5.19 -9.04
C LEU A 5 3.21 3.88 -9.74
N PHE A 6 4.21 3.31 -10.42
CA PHE A 6 4.16 1.93 -10.91
C PHE A 6 5.14 1.11 -10.09
N ILE A 7 4.61 0.11 -9.37
CA ILE A 7 5.30 -0.60 -8.29
C ILE A 7 5.23 -2.10 -8.58
N CYS A 8 6.34 -2.81 -8.38
CA CYS A 8 6.38 -4.26 -8.50
C CYS A 8 5.67 -4.92 -7.31
N HIS A 9 4.82 -5.92 -7.53
CA HIS A 9 4.17 -6.62 -6.42
C HIS A 9 5.15 -7.48 -5.59
N GLY A 10 6.30 -7.86 -6.18
CA GLY A 10 7.38 -8.59 -5.52
C GLY A 10 6.99 -9.97 -5.00
N SER A 11 7.97 -10.65 -4.40
CA SER A 11 7.68 -11.80 -3.53
C SER A 11 7.13 -11.26 -2.19
N PRO A 12 6.12 -11.89 -1.58
CA PRO A 12 5.67 -11.55 -0.23
C PRO A 12 6.81 -11.51 0.80
N LEU A 13 7.85 -12.33 0.60
CA LEU A 13 9.03 -12.37 1.47
C LEU A 13 9.82 -11.04 1.48
N SER A 14 9.69 -10.23 0.43
CA SER A 14 10.36 -8.93 0.33
C SER A 14 9.94 -7.97 1.46
N ALA A 15 8.76 -8.15 2.05
CA ALA A 15 8.32 -7.35 3.20
C ALA A 15 9.14 -7.62 4.47
N MET A 16 9.84 -8.76 4.54
CA MET A 16 10.67 -9.16 5.70
C MET A 16 12.16 -8.84 5.50
N VAL A 17 12.55 -8.40 4.29
CA VAL A 17 13.96 -8.21 3.92
C VAL A 17 14.19 -6.74 3.60
N GLU A 18 15.10 -6.10 4.33
CA GLU A 18 15.51 -4.74 4.03
C GLU A 18 16.33 -4.70 2.73
N SER A 19 15.93 -3.84 1.81
CA SER A 19 16.53 -3.63 0.51
C SER A 19 16.34 -2.17 0.07
N ASP A 20 17.00 -1.78 -1.02
CA ASP A 20 16.76 -0.45 -1.60
C ASP A 20 15.29 -0.25 -2.00
N TYR A 21 14.61 -1.34 -2.37
CA TYR A 21 13.20 -1.34 -2.71
C TYR A 21 12.30 -1.06 -1.50
N THR A 22 12.49 -1.77 -0.39
CA THR A 22 11.70 -1.55 0.84
C THR A 22 11.96 -0.17 1.43
N ARG A 23 13.22 0.29 1.37
CA ARG A 23 13.61 1.64 1.80
C ARG A 23 12.94 2.72 0.96
N PHE A 24 12.90 2.54 -0.36
CA PHE A 24 12.17 3.42 -1.27
C PHE A 24 10.68 3.50 -0.92
N LEU A 25 10.02 2.36 -0.73
CA LEU A 25 8.60 2.31 -0.36
C LEU A 25 8.33 2.99 0.99
N SER A 26 9.18 2.74 1.99
CA SER A 26 9.08 3.37 3.31
C SER A 26 9.21 4.90 3.21
N ASN A 27 10.17 5.37 2.40
CA ASN A 27 10.38 6.80 2.20
C ASN A 27 9.20 7.48 1.49
N ILE A 28 8.58 6.80 0.51
CA ILE A 28 7.35 7.31 -0.14
C ILE A 28 6.20 7.39 0.85
N GLY A 29 5.98 6.35 1.66
CA GLY A 29 4.91 6.34 2.67
C GLY A 29 5.07 7.44 3.72
N LYS A 30 6.30 7.80 4.07
CA LYS A 30 6.58 8.95 4.97
C LYS A 30 6.41 10.30 4.26
N LYS A 31 6.76 10.38 2.98
CA LYS A 31 6.76 11.63 2.21
C LYS A 31 5.37 12.09 1.77
N TYR A 32 4.48 11.16 1.45
CA TYR A 32 3.15 11.47 0.91
C TYR A 32 2.04 10.98 1.83
N GLN A 33 1.08 11.86 2.12
CA GLN A 33 -0.07 11.59 2.99
C GLN A 33 -1.36 11.96 2.25
N PRO A 34 -1.77 11.18 1.22
CA PRO A 34 -2.97 11.49 0.45
C PRO A 34 -4.24 11.18 1.23
N ASN A 35 -5.34 11.91 0.97
CA ASN A 35 -6.64 11.62 1.58
C ASN A 35 -7.28 10.31 1.09
N ALA A 36 -6.85 9.79 -0.06
CA ALA A 36 -7.28 8.53 -0.62
C ALA A 36 -6.19 7.95 -1.54
N ILE A 37 -6.20 6.62 -1.72
CA ILE A 37 -5.30 5.91 -2.64
C ILE A 37 -6.17 5.15 -3.64
N VAL A 38 -5.86 5.29 -4.93
CA VAL A 38 -6.42 4.46 -6.00
C VAL A 38 -5.38 3.41 -6.39
N LEU A 39 -5.72 2.13 -6.25
CA LEU A 39 -4.83 1.01 -6.53
C LEU A 39 -5.31 0.22 -7.75
N PHE A 40 -4.38 -0.08 -8.66
CA PHE A 40 -4.56 -1.04 -9.75
C PHE A 40 -3.64 -2.22 -9.46
N SER A 41 -4.19 -3.45 -9.43
CA SER A 41 -3.41 -4.65 -9.11
C SER A 41 -3.33 -5.57 -10.33
N ALA A 42 -2.13 -6.07 -10.63
CA ALA A 42 -1.92 -7.07 -11.67
C ALA A 42 -2.63 -8.41 -11.37
N HIS A 43 -2.97 -8.67 -10.11
CA HIS A 43 -3.72 -9.87 -9.70
C HIS A 43 -5.23 -9.64 -9.60
N TRP A 44 -5.71 -8.43 -9.92
CA TRP A 44 -7.14 -8.15 -10.02
C TRP A 44 -7.58 -8.21 -11.47
N GLU A 45 -7.87 -9.42 -11.95
CA GLU A 45 -8.36 -9.66 -13.30
C GLU A 45 -9.86 -9.96 -13.28
N GLN A 46 -10.62 -9.20 -14.07
CA GLN A 46 -12.06 -9.37 -14.23
C GLN A 46 -12.46 -9.09 -15.68
N ARG A 47 -13.50 -9.78 -16.16
CA ARG A 47 -14.00 -9.60 -17.54
C ARG A 47 -14.56 -8.19 -17.79
N ASN A 48 -15.16 -7.60 -16.76
CA ASN A 48 -15.68 -6.24 -16.78
C ASN A 48 -14.87 -5.40 -15.77
N THR A 49 -14.81 -4.08 -16.00
CA THR A 49 -14.19 -3.17 -15.03
C THR A 49 -14.99 -3.17 -13.73
N THR A 50 -14.34 -3.53 -12.62
CA THR A 50 -14.92 -3.54 -11.28
C THR A 50 -14.19 -2.57 -10.36
N ILE A 51 -14.90 -2.07 -9.36
CA ILE A 51 -14.36 -1.20 -8.32
C ILE A 51 -14.67 -1.85 -6.97
N ALA A 52 -13.67 -1.93 -6.11
CA ALA A 52 -13.84 -2.22 -4.70
C ALA A 52 -13.19 -1.11 -3.88
N PHE A 53 -13.76 -0.83 -2.72
CA PHE A 53 -13.26 0.19 -1.81
C PHE A 53 -13.40 -0.29 -0.38
N THR A 54 -12.57 0.29 0.48
CA THR A 54 -12.68 0.14 1.93
C THR A 54 -12.47 1.52 2.56
N ILE A 55 -13.12 1.75 3.70
CA ILE A 55 -12.91 2.95 4.51
C ILE A 55 -12.16 2.47 5.76
N LEU A 56 -11.02 3.10 6.04
CA LEU A 56 -10.26 2.88 7.28
C LEU A 56 -10.99 3.53 8.47
N THR A 57 -12.20 3.08 8.77
CA THR A 57 -12.92 3.45 9.99
C THR A 57 -12.73 2.43 11.12
N SER A 58 -12.09 1.29 10.84
CA SER A 58 -11.65 0.34 11.87
C SER A 58 -10.52 -0.52 11.30
N LEU A 59 -9.28 -0.04 11.38
CA LEU A 59 -8.19 -1.00 11.51
C LEU A 59 -8.42 -1.71 12.83
N SER A 60 -8.46 -3.05 12.82
CA SER A 60 -8.40 -3.80 14.06
C SER A 60 -7.22 -3.28 14.90
N PRO A 61 -7.35 -3.20 16.24
CA PRO A 61 -6.30 -2.65 17.10
C PRO A 61 -4.91 -3.28 16.86
N GLU A 62 -4.88 -4.52 16.38
CA GLU A 62 -3.67 -5.25 15.98
C GLU A 62 -2.91 -4.58 14.82
N PHE A 63 -3.62 -4.06 13.81
CA PHE A 63 -3.00 -3.47 12.62
C PHE A 63 -2.54 -2.03 12.88
N SER A 64 -3.24 -1.31 13.76
CA SER A 64 -2.82 0.02 14.24
C SER A 64 -1.48 -0.04 14.99
N ARG A 65 -1.27 -1.10 15.78
CA ARG A 65 0.01 -1.35 16.49
C ARG A 65 1.16 -1.69 15.55
N LEU A 66 0.89 -2.43 14.49
CA LEU A 66 1.89 -2.84 13.50
C LEU A 66 2.42 -1.66 12.67
N LEU A 67 1.62 -0.61 12.51
CA LEU A 67 2.00 0.64 11.84
C LEU A 67 2.61 1.69 12.78
N GLY A 68 2.85 1.37 14.05
CA GLY A 68 3.51 2.27 15.00
C GLY A 68 2.62 3.41 15.52
N GLY A 69 1.30 3.28 15.45
CA GLY A 69 0.37 4.15 16.17
C GLY A 69 0.34 3.77 17.65
N GLY A 70 0.71 4.71 18.52
CA GLY A 70 0.63 4.57 19.98
C GLY A 70 -0.79 4.36 20.49
#